data_AF-A0AAU4BRR0-F1
#
_entry.id   AF-A0AAU4BRR0-F1
#
_cell.length_a   1.000
_cell.length_b   1.000
_cell.length_c   1.000
_cell.angle_alpha   90.00
_cell.angle_beta   90.00
_cell.angle_gamma   90.00
#
_symmetry.space_group_name_H-M   'P 1'
#
loop_
_entity.id
_entity.type
_entity.pdbx_description
1 polymer ?
#
loop_
_entity_poly.entity_id
_entity_poly.type
_entity_poly.pdbx_seq_one_letter_code
_entity_poly.pdbx_strand_id
1 'polypeptide(L)'
;MSTTSRLTRLGAASAVLVATTSTVLTQGASASTLAAPSTGRNCVINLAAGGAVTCYETFTAAIAAATGGKITGAPRDAHSAASNPAFKRRIEAIAQAKGQSARQEAETVIGFEYQHSKFRGRVWTVRTSHGCDRDNGVEWEVKSLYDNWWNDRISSFETFANCQANHYENAGGRGVDHGYRNSTRHMGAMNDQTSSIRWR
;
A
#
# COMPACT_ATOMS: atom_id res chain seq x y z
N MET A 1 -12.10 -42.33 62.01
CA MET A 1 -13.00 -42.67 63.14
C MET A 1 -13.64 -41.40 63.62
N SER A 2 -14.97 -41.44 63.71
CA SER A 2 -15.88 -40.63 64.53
C SER A 2 -15.69 -39.10 64.53
N THR A 3 -16.53 -38.33 63.83
CA THR A 3 -17.91 -37.97 64.23
C THR A 3 -17.94 -37.25 65.57
N THR A 4 -18.21 -35.95 65.60
CA THR A 4 -19.30 -35.43 66.46
C THR A 4 -19.78 -34.07 65.99
N SER A 5 -21.10 -33.93 66.12
CA SER A 5 -21.97 -32.94 65.53
C SER A 5 -22.48 -31.97 66.59
N ARG A 6 -22.85 -30.78 66.09
CA ARG A 6 -23.94 -29.90 66.53
C ARG A 6 -23.81 -29.21 67.89
N LEU A 7 -24.00 -27.88 67.88
CA LEU A 7 -25.05 -27.26 68.68
C LEU A 7 -25.56 -25.94 68.09
N THR A 8 -26.87 -25.96 67.95
CA THR A 8 -27.89 -25.02 67.56
C THR A 8 -27.78 -23.64 68.23
N ARG A 9 -28.19 -22.57 67.53
CA ARG A 9 -29.19 -21.59 68.01
C ARG A 9 -29.69 -20.69 66.88
N LEU A 10 -31.02 -20.66 66.73
CA LEU A 10 -31.77 -19.73 65.89
C LEU A 10 -31.74 -18.33 66.51
N GLY A 11 -31.54 -17.31 65.67
CA GLY A 11 -31.80 -15.91 65.98
C GLY A 11 -32.30 -15.22 64.72
N ALA A 12 -33.57 -14.83 64.72
CA ALA A 12 -34.25 -14.12 63.65
C ALA A 12 -33.76 -12.68 63.54
N ALA A 13 -33.59 -12.16 62.32
CA ALA A 13 -33.91 -10.76 62.00
C ALA A 13 -33.74 -10.47 60.50
N SER A 14 -34.81 -9.91 59.93
CA SER A 14 -34.82 -8.88 58.89
C SER A 14 -34.33 -9.24 57.48
N ALA A 15 -35.29 -9.55 56.62
CA ALA A 15 -35.16 -9.49 55.18
C ALA A 15 -34.92 -8.03 54.72
N VAL A 16 -33.72 -7.76 54.21
CA VAL A 16 -33.44 -6.58 53.38
C VAL A 16 -33.33 -7.06 51.94
N LEU A 17 -34.34 -6.73 51.13
CA LEU A 17 -34.30 -6.89 49.68
C LEU A 17 -33.27 -5.89 49.12
N VAL A 18 -32.02 -6.34 48.94
CA VAL A 18 -31.02 -5.62 48.16
C VAL A 18 -31.24 -5.99 46.69
N ALA A 19 -31.84 -5.08 45.93
CA ALA A 19 -31.90 -5.15 44.48
C ALA A 19 -30.48 -5.01 43.91
N THR A 20 -29.91 -6.10 43.44
CA THR A 20 -28.61 -6.14 42.76
C THR A 20 -28.80 -5.79 41.29
N THR A 21 -28.48 -4.55 40.92
CA THR A 21 -28.37 -4.14 39.52
C THR A 21 -27.11 -4.77 38.91
N SER A 22 -27.30 -5.81 38.11
CA SER A 22 -26.22 -6.42 37.32
C SER A 22 -25.89 -5.52 36.13
N THR A 23 -24.83 -4.73 36.22
CA THR A 23 -24.25 -4.00 35.08
C THR A 23 -23.44 -4.97 34.23
N VAL A 24 -24.00 -5.38 33.09
CA VAL A 24 -23.30 -6.15 32.06
C VAL A 24 -22.28 -5.23 31.40
N LEU A 25 -20.98 -5.49 31.62
CA LEU A 25 -19.89 -4.87 30.86
C LEU A 25 -19.84 -5.49 29.46
N THR A 26 -20.46 -4.83 28.48
CA THR A 26 -20.30 -5.15 27.06
C THR A 26 -18.89 -4.75 26.62
N GLN A 27 -17.99 -5.72 26.54
CA GLN A 27 -16.71 -5.58 25.82
C GLN A 27 -17.02 -5.46 24.33
N GLY A 28 -16.93 -4.24 23.80
CA GLY A 28 -17.02 -3.98 22.37
C GLY A 28 -15.81 -4.57 21.65
N ALA A 29 -16.03 -5.63 20.88
CA ALA A 29 -15.07 -6.12 19.91
C ALA A 29 -14.77 -4.99 18.90
N SER A 30 -13.52 -4.52 18.88
CA SER A 30 -13.06 -3.59 17.84
C SER A 30 -12.96 -4.36 16.53
N ALA A 31 -14.02 -4.31 15.72
CA ALA A 31 -13.95 -4.73 14.33
C ALA A 31 -12.90 -3.86 13.64
N SER A 32 -11.84 -4.48 13.10
CA SER A 32 -10.90 -3.79 12.23
C SER A 32 -11.63 -3.47 10.93
N THR A 33 -12.21 -2.27 10.86
CA THR A 33 -12.71 -1.70 9.62
C THR A 33 -11.51 -1.54 8.68
N LEU A 34 -11.49 -2.27 7.56
CA LEU A 34 -10.61 -1.94 6.44
C LEU A 34 -10.82 -0.46 6.11
N ALA A 35 -9.77 0.34 6.21
CA ALA A 35 -9.84 1.77 5.96
C ALA A 35 -10.47 2.03 4.59
N ALA A 36 -11.48 2.91 4.56
CA ALA A 36 -12.08 3.37 3.31
C ALA A 36 -10.99 3.93 2.38
N PRO A 37 -11.14 3.81 1.04
CA PRO A 37 -10.18 4.36 0.10
C PRO A 37 -10.09 5.87 0.33
N SER A 38 -8.95 6.31 0.87
CA SER A 38 -8.66 7.73 1.01
C SER A 38 -8.71 8.37 -0.37
N THR A 39 -9.55 9.38 -0.54
CA THR A 39 -9.71 10.19 -1.76
C THR A 39 -8.44 10.98 -2.15
N GLY A 40 -7.33 10.74 -1.47
CA GLY A 40 -6.02 11.33 -1.70
C GLY A 40 -5.52 11.13 -3.13
N ARG A 41 -4.83 12.14 -3.65
CA ARG A 41 -4.30 12.14 -5.02
C ARG A 41 -2.96 11.41 -5.16
N ASN A 42 -2.33 11.10 -4.03
CA ASN A 42 -0.97 10.57 -3.93
C ASN A 42 -0.99 9.28 -3.09
N CYS A 43 -1.20 8.14 -3.75
CA CYS A 43 -1.26 6.84 -3.08
C CYS A 43 0.06 6.09 -3.25
N VAL A 44 0.47 5.35 -2.22
CA VAL A 44 1.61 4.43 -2.24
C VAL A 44 1.07 3.01 -2.10
N ILE A 45 1.40 2.11 -3.02
CA ILE A 45 1.19 0.67 -2.86
C ILE A 45 2.48 -0.02 -2.44
N ASN A 46 2.38 -0.89 -1.44
CA ASN A 46 3.46 -1.76 -1.00
C ASN A 46 3.24 -3.20 -1.47
N LEU A 47 3.89 -3.60 -2.57
CA LEU A 47 3.74 -4.96 -3.11
C LEU A 47 4.43 -6.02 -2.25
N ALA A 48 5.49 -5.65 -1.51
CA ALA A 48 6.12 -6.58 -0.56
C ALA A 48 5.25 -6.87 0.67
N ALA A 49 4.24 -6.03 0.94
CA ALA A 49 3.23 -6.25 1.99
C ALA A 49 1.86 -6.60 1.39
N GLY A 50 1.84 -7.46 0.37
CA GLY A 50 0.59 -7.98 -0.22
C GLY A 50 -0.27 -6.94 -0.94
N GLY A 51 0.30 -5.80 -1.33
CA GLY A 51 -0.41 -4.75 -2.06
C GLY A 51 -1.13 -3.74 -1.17
N ALA A 52 -0.76 -3.62 0.11
CA ALA A 52 -1.33 -2.61 1.01
C ALA A 52 -1.17 -1.18 0.43
N VAL A 53 -2.26 -0.41 0.45
CA VAL A 53 -2.31 0.95 -0.09
C VAL A 53 -2.47 1.97 1.04
N THR A 54 -1.71 3.06 0.97
CA THR A 54 -1.88 4.23 1.85
C THR A 54 -1.80 5.48 1.01
N CYS A 55 -2.77 6.39 1.14
CA CYS A 55 -2.70 7.68 0.43
C CYS A 55 -2.46 8.84 1.38
N TYR A 56 -1.79 9.84 0.82
CA TYR A 56 -1.31 11.00 1.53
C TYR A 56 -1.88 12.26 0.87
N GLU A 57 -2.00 13.30 1.68
CA GLU A 57 -2.49 14.61 1.23
C GLU A 57 -1.55 15.20 0.16
N THR A 58 -0.24 15.08 0.36
CA THR A 58 0.77 15.67 -0.53
C THR A 58 1.66 14.62 -1.18
N PHE A 59 2.19 14.94 -2.36
CA PHE A 59 3.17 14.10 -3.05
C PHE A 59 4.45 13.94 -2.22
N THR A 60 4.90 15.01 -1.58
CA THR A 60 6.07 14.98 -0.69
C THR A 60 5.91 13.99 0.46
N ALA A 61 4.74 13.97 1.12
CA ALA A 61 4.46 12.99 2.17
C ALA A 61 4.42 11.55 1.64
N ALA A 62 3.81 11.33 0.47
CA ALA A 62 3.80 10.02 -0.18
C ALA A 62 5.21 9.51 -0.49
N ILE A 63 6.08 10.37 -1.04
CA ILE A 63 7.47 10.00 -1.35
C ILE A 63 8.30 9.77 -0.07
N ALA A 64 8.13 10.60 0.95
CA ALA A 64 8.78 10.38 2.24
C ALA A 64 8.40 9.02 2.81
N ALA A 65 7.11 8.67 2.80
CA ALA A 65 6.67 7.35 3.23
C ALA A 65 7.20 6.22 2.34
N ALA A 66 7.15 6.39 1.01
CA ALA A 66 7.55 5.36 0.07
C ALA A 66 9.05 5.02 0.14
N THR A 67 9.87 5.99 0.57
CA THR A 67 11.33 5.87 0.69
C THR A 67 11.81 5.60 2.11
N GLY A 68 10.90 5.36 3.06
CA GLY A 68 11.25 5.18 4.47
C GLY A 68 11.92 6.42 5.08
N GLY A 69 11.50 7.62 4.66
CA GLY A 69 12.01 8.90 5.14
C GLY A 69 13.32 9.36 4.48
N LYS A 70 13.91 8.60 3.56
CA LYS A 70 15.18 8.96 2.90
C LYS A 70 15.04 10.16 1.95
N ILE A 71 13.84 10.40 1.42
CA ILE A 71 13.51 11.60 0.66
C ILE A 71 12.40 12.37 1.38
N THR A 72 12.81 13.35 2.19
CA THR A 72 11.88 14.28 2.86
C THR A 72 11.54 15.50 2.01
N GLY A 73 12.46 15.94 1.14
CA GLY A 73 12.29 17.06 0.22
C GLY A 73 12.07 16.60 -1.22
N ALA A 74 10.89 16.04 -1.52
CA ALA A 74 10.47 15.77 -2.89
C ALA A 74 9.83 17.03 -3.51
N PRO A 75 9.78 17.14 -4.85
CA PRO A 75 9.03 18.20 -5.53
C PRO A 75 7.58 18.28 -5.05
N ARG A 76 6.93 19.43 -5.19
CA ARG A 76 5.58 19.66 -4.64
C ARG A 76 4.50 18.73 -5.21
N ASP A 77 4.69 18.29 -6.45
CA ASP A 77 3.74 17.48 -7.21
C ASP A 77 4.48 16.52 -8.15
N ALA A 78 3.77 15.46 -8.54
CA ALA A 78 4.32 14.37 -9.36
C ALA A 78 4.72 14.82 -10.77
N HIS A 79 4.07 15.84 -11.31
CA HIS A 79 4.40 16.38 -12.64
C HIS A 79 5.75 17.11 -12.62
N SER A 80 5.97 17.94 -11.60
CA SER A 80 7.24 18.61 -11.36
C SER A 80 8.35 17.58 -11.10
N ALA A 81 8.03 16.51 -10.37
CA ALA A 81 8.95 15.39 -10.13
C ALA A 81 9.40 14.68 -11.42
N ALA A 82 8.49 14.45 -12.36
CA ALA A 82 8.81 13.83 -13.64
C ALA A 82 9.76 14.67 -14.50
N SER A 83 9.85 15.98 -14.27
CA SER A 83 10.81 16.87 -14.93
C SER A 83 12.10 17.12 -14.15
N ASN A 84 12.24 16.54 -12.94
CA ASN A 84 13.35 16.82 -12.04
C ASN A 84 14.38 15.66 -12.03
N PRO A 85 15.51 15.78 -12.77
CA PRO A 85 16.50 14.71 -12.84
C PRO A 85 17.24 14.47 -11.52
N ALA A 86 17.40 15.50 -10.68
CA ALA A 86 18.04 15.35 -9.37
C ALA A 86 17.18 14.50 -8.43
N PHE A 87 15.87 14.69 -8.47
CA PHE A 87 14.92 13.86 -7.73
C PHE A 87 14.97 12.40 -8.19
N LYS A 88 14.92 12.13 -9.51
CA LYS A 88 14.99 10.77 -10.05
C LYS A 88 16.28 10.04 -9.65
N ARG A 89 17.43 10.73 -9.69
CA ARG A 89 18.70 10.17 -9.21
C ARG A 89 18.67 9.79 -7.73
N ARG A 90 17.96 10.55 -6.89
CA ARG A 90 17.83 10.22 -5.46
C ARG A 90 16.96 8.98 -5.25
N ILE A 91 15.90 8.81 -6.04
CA ILE A 91 15.08 7.58 -6.03
C ILE A 91 15.95 6.37 -6.41
N GLU A 92 16.71 6.48 -7.51
CA GLU A 92 17.61 5.41 -7.96
C GLU A 92 18.71 5.08 -6.94
N ALA A 93 19.31 6.10 -6.32
CA ALA A 93 20.36 5.89 -5.32
C ALA A 93 19.87 5.06 -4.12
N ILE A 94 18.60 5.21 -3.72
CA ILE A 94 18.00 4.40 -2.64
C ILE A 94 17.90 2.94 -3.05
N ALA A 95 17.50 2.66 -4.29
CA ALA A 95 17.41 1.29 -4.80
C ALA A 95 18.78 0.60 -4.81
N GLN A 96 19.84 1.33 -5.17
CA GLN A 96 21.21 0.80 -5.23
C GLN A 96 21.82 0.56 -3.83
N ALA A 97 21.43 1.33 -2.82
CA ALA A 97 21.98 1.24 -1.47
C ALA A 97 21.51 0.00 -0.67
N LYS A 98 20.43 -0.68 -1.10
CA LYS A 98 19.81 -1.78 -0.35
C LYS A 98 20.57 -3.10 -0.31
N GLY A 99 21.74 -3.20 -0.94
CA GLY A 99 22.66 -4.32 -0.76
C GLY A 99 23.34 -4.38 0.62
N GLN A 100 22.97 -3.51 1.58
CA GLN A 100 23.75 -3.25 2.82
C GLN A 100 22.93 -3.25 4.14
N SER A 101 21.62 -3.51 4.15
CA SER A 101 20.85 -3.50 5.42
C SER A 101 19.83 -4.63 5.56
N ALA A 102 19.85 -5.29 6.72
CA ALA A 102 19.01 -6.44 7.08
C ALA A 102 17.52 -6.11 7.30
N ARG A 103 17.06 -4.91 6.94
CA ARG A 103 15.67 -4.49 7.12
C ARG A 103 14.92 -4.68 5.81
N GLN A 104 14.17 -5.78 5.72
CA GLN A 104 13.27 -6.12 4.59
C GLN A 104 12.06 -5.17 4.47
N GLU A 105 12.18 -3.90 4.87
CA GLU A 105 11.08 -2.93 4.73
C GLU A 105 11.00 -2.46 3.27
N ALA A 106 9.77 -2.35 2.76
CA ALA A 106 9.53 -1.87 1.41
C ALA A 106 9.83 -0.38 1.32
N GLU A 107 10.97 -0.06 0.73
CA GLU A 107 11.48 1.32 0.63
C GLU A 107 12.05 1.59 -0.76
N THR A 108 11.96 0.61 -1.66
CA THR A 108 12.42 0.74 -3.05
C THR A 108 11.23 1.15 -3.88
N VAL A 109 11.24 2.38 -4.38
CA VAL A 109 10.26 2.80 -5.39
C VAL A 109 10.68 2.19 -6.72
N ILE A 110 9.79 1.43 -7.36
CA ILE A 110 10.03 0.81 -8.67
C ILE A 110 9.24 1.49 -9.78
N GLY A 111 8.22 2.29 -9.44
CA GLY A 111 7.48 3.03 -10.44
C GLY A 111 6.53 4.10 -9.91
N PHE A 112 6.19 5.00 -10.82
CA PHE A 112 5.09 5.96 -10.69
C PHE A 112 4.13 5.75 -11.85
N GLU A 113 2.87 5.44 -11.55
CA GLU A 113 1.80 5.30 -12.53
C GLU A 113 0.97 6.58 -12.55
N TYR A 114 0.76 7.16 -13.73
CA TYR A 114 0.09 8.44 -13.90
C TYR A 114 -1.24 8.27 -14.61
N GLN A 115 -2.25 8.97 -14.09
CA GLN A 115 -3.60 8.94 -14.64
C GLN A 115 -3.67 9.47 -16.08
N HIS A 116 -2.83 10.44 -16.43
CA HIS A 116 -2.86 11.06 -17.73
C HIS A 116 -1.50 10.99 -18.39
N SER A 117 -1.47 11.06 -19.72
CA SER A 117 -0.22 11.14 -20.47
C SER A 117 0.61 12.36 -20.06
N LYS A 118 1.90 12.29 -20.36
CA LYS A 118 2.93 13.29 -20.06
C LYS A 118 3.11 13.52 -18.55
N PHE A 119 2.96 12.45 -17.77
CA PHE A 119 3.18 12.43 -16.32
C PHE A 119 2.27 13.43 -15.60
N ARG A 120 0.96 13.33 -15.87
CA ARG A 120 -0.06 14.26 -15.37
C ARG A 120 -1.17 13.52 -14.63
N GLY A 121 -2.02 14.29 -13.96
CA GLY A 121 -3.16 13.77 -13.21
C GLY A 121 -2.75 13.27 -11.83
N ARG A 122 -3.49 12.31 -11.30
CA ARG A 122 -3.12 11.60 -10.07
C ARG A 122 -1.91 10.71 -10.30
N VAL A 123 -1.22 10.35 -9.22
CA VAL A 123 -0.08 9.44 -9.25
C VAL A 123 -0.26 8.30 -8.26
N TRP A 124 0.12 7.11 -8.69
CA TRP A 124 0.27 5.93 -7.85
C TRP A 124 1.74 5.58 -7.74
N THR A 125 2.29 5.61 -6.53
CA THR A 125 3.67 5.23 -6.27
C THR A 125 3.74 3.76 -5.90
N VAL A 126 4.53 2.99 -6.64
CA VAL A 126 4.73 1.56 -6.41
C VAL A 126 6.04 1.36 -5.68
N ARG A 127 5.99 0.72 -4.51
CA ARG A 127 7.17 0.33 -3.75
C ARG A 127 7.22 -1.16 -3.42
N THR A 128 8.44 -1.64 -3.26
CA THR A 128 8.79 -3.05 -3.03
C THR A 128 9.97 -3.16 -2.06
N SER A 129 10.33 -4.39 -1.70
CA SER A 129 11.51 -4.68 -0.89
C SER A 129 12.83 -4.51 -1.67
N HIS A 130 12.83 -4.79 -2.98
CA HIS A 130 13.97 -4.67 -3.89
C HIS A 130 13.55 -4.28 -5.32
N GLY A 131 14.50 -3.81 -6.13
CA GLY A 131 14.30 -3.53 -7.56
C GLY A 131 14.16 -4.80 -8.40
N CYS A 132 14.27 -4.65 -9.71
CA CYS A 132 14.26 -5.79 -10.64
C CYS A 132 15.68 -6.17 -11.02
N ASP A 133 15.89 -7.44 -11.36
CA ASP A 133 17.19 -7.93 -11.77
C ASP A 133 17.37 -7.76 -13.29
N ARG A 134 18.25 -8.54 -13.93
CA ARG A 134 18.57 -8.37 -15.37
C ARG A 134 18.07 -9.53 -16.22
N ASP A 135 17.35 -10.46 -15.62
CA ASP A 135 16.72 -11.55 -16.35
C ASP A 135 15.38 -11.10 -16.97
N ASN A 136 14.61 -12.06 -17.50
CA ASN A 136 13.32 -11.77 -18.15
C ASN A 136 12.13 -12.28 -17.33
N GLY A 137 12.37 -12.62 -16.07
CA GLY A 137 11.39 -13.08 -15.10
C GLY A 137 10.35 -12.01 -14.77
N VAL A 138 9.44 -12.33 -13.86
CA VAL A 138 8.51 -11.35 -13.29
C VAL A 138 8.81 -11.27 -11.82
N GLU A 139 9.33 -10.14 -11.39
CA GLU A 139 9.74 -9.90 -10.00
C GLU A 139 8.57 -9.37 -9.18
N TRP A 140 7.76 -8.53 -9.80
CA TRP A 140 6.62 -7.90 -9.14
C TRP A 140 5.42 -7.85 -10.06
N GLU A 141 4.22 -7.98 -9.49
CA GLU A 141 2.99 -7.84 -10.25
C GLU A 141 1.84 -7.27 -9.42
N VAL A 142 0.98 -6.53 -10.11
CA VAL A 142 -0.38 -6.22 -9.69
C VAL A 142 -1.28 -7.09 -10.54
N LYS A 143 -1.84 -8.15 -9.95
CA LYS A 143 -2.63 -9.16 -10.67
C LYS A 143 -3.95 -8.62 -11.21
N SER A 144 -4.58 -7.67 -10.53
CA SER A 144 -5.86 -7.10 -10.93
C SER A 144 -6.04 -5.70 -10.34
N LEU A 145 -6.60 -4.79 -11.14
CA LEU A 145 -7.06 -3.48 -10.73
C LEU A 145 -8.59 -3.36 -10.67
N TYR A 146 -9.37 -4.41 -10.94
CA TYR A 146 -10.83 -4.30 -11.07
C TYR A 146 -11.54 -3.68 -9.85
N ASP A 147 -11.09 -3.98 -8.64
CA ASP A 147 -11.64 -3.40 -7.40
C ASP A 147 -10.90 -2.12 -6.95
N ASN A 148 -10.11 -1.54 -7.85
CA ASN A 148 -9.28 -0.37 -7.61
C ASN A 148 -9.73 0.78 -8.53
N TRP A 149 -9.70 2.00 -7.99
CA TRP A 149 -9.98 3.21 -8.78
C TRP A 149 -9.06 3.35 -9.99
N TRP A 150 -7.85 2.78 -9.95
CA TRP A 150 -6.85 2.81 -11.02
C TRP A 150 -7.16 1.91 -12.23
N ASN A 151 -8.18 1.04 -12.18
CA ASN A 151 -8.60 0.29 -13.36
C ASN A 151 -8.92 1.24 -14.51
N ASP A 152 -8.37 0.99 -15.69
CA ASP A 152 -8.66 1.76 -16.90
C ASP A 152 -8.35 3.26 -16.75
N ARG A 153 -7.27 3.60 -16.05
CA ARG A 153 -6.88 5.01 -15.84
C ARG A 153 -5.41 5.33 -16.06
N ILE A 154 -4.55 4.35 -16.30
CA ILE A 154 -3.11 4.62 -16.45
C ILE A 154 -2.83 5.00 -17.90
N SER A 155 -2.11 6.12 -18.09
CA SER A 155 -1.83 6.70 -19.42
C SER A 155 -0.38 7.20 -19.59
N SER A 156 0.44 7.11 -18.54
CA SER A 156 1.91 7.21 -18.60
C SER A 156 2.53 6.69 -17.31
N PHE A 157 3.82 6.35 -17.35
CA PHE A 157 4.51 5.82 -16.18
C PHE A 157 6.00 6.10 -16.18
N GLU A 158 6.59 6.11 -14.99
CA GLU A 158 8.03 6.10 -14.79
C GLU A 158 8.44 4.84 -14.06
N THR A 159 9.57 4.24 -14.46
CA THR A 159 10.17 3.10 -13.76
C THR A 159 11.50 3.48 -13.14
N PHE A 160 11.86 2.78 -12.07
CA PHE A 160 13.10 2.96 -11.32
C PHE A 160 13.67 1.61 -10.88
N ALA A 161 14.83 1.62 -10.24
CA ALA A 161 15.40 0.44 -9.58
C ALA A 161 15.61 -0.73 -10.55
N ASN A 162 16.09 -0.39 -11.76
CA ASN A 162 16.34 -1.32 -12.86
C ASN A 162 15.08 -2.01 -13.42
N CYS A 163 13.87 -1.59 -13.03
CA CYS A 163 12.65 -2.19 -13.53
C CYS A 163 12.17 -1.62 -14.89
N GLN A 164 11.56 -2.49 -15.67
CA GLN A 164 10.68 -2.24 -16.80
C GLN A 164 9.26 -2.64 -16.41
N ALA A 165 8.25 -1.90 -16.87
CA ALA A 165 6.85 -2.22 -16.63
C ALA A 165 6.18 -2.69 -17.91
N ASN A 166 5.30 -3.69 -17.80
CA ASN A 166 4.32 -4.05 -18.82
C ASN A 166 2.91 -3.93 -18.25
N HIS A 167 2.07 -3.19 -18.96
CA HIS A 167 0.68 -2.92 -18.61
C HIS A 167 -0.23 -3.69 -19.54
N TYR A 168 -1.22 -4.35 -18.97
CA TYR A 168 -2.13 -5.27 -19.67
C TYR A 168 -3.57 -4.79 -19.53
N GLU A 169 -4.33 -4.96 -20.61
CA GLU A 169 -5.75 -4.59 -20.69
C GLU A 169 -6.61 -5.38 -19.72
N ASN A 170 -6.29 -6.66 -19.51
CA ASN A 170 -7.03 -7.54 -18.60
C ASN A 170 -6.19 -7.93 -17.38
N ALA A 171 -6.86 -8.40 -16.33
CA ALA A 171 -6.22 -8.97 -15.16
C ALA A 171 -5.33 -10.20 -15.49
N GLY A 172 -4.32 -10.42 -14.67
CA GLY A 172 -3.44 -11.60 -14.71
C GLY A 172 -2.40 -11.59 -15.84
N GLY A 173 -2.07 -10.41 -16.39
CA GLY A 173 -1.12 -10.27 -17.49
C GLY A 173 -1.66 -10.82 -18.81
N ARG A 174 -2.91 -10.46 -19.16
CA ARG A 174 -3.64 -10.98 -20.32
C ARG A 174 -4.23 -9.84 -21.16
N GLY A 175 -4.68 -10.17 -22.37
CA GLY A 175 -5.25 -9.19 -23.30
C GLY A 175 -4.18 -8.46 -24.09
N VAL A 176 -4.55 -7.30 -24.66
CA VAL A 176 -3.58 -6.40 -25.28
C VAL A 176 -2.64 -5.85 -24.22
N ASP A 177 -1.37 -5.68 -24.56
CA ASP A 177 -0.36 -5.16 -23.65
C ASP A 177 0.54 -4.10 -24.31
N HIS A 178 1.17 -3.28 -23.48
CA HIS A 178 2.09 -2.24 -23.95
C HIS A 178 3.49 -2.81 -24.29
N GLY A 179 3.81 -4.00 -23.79
CA GLY A 179 5.15 -4.58 -23.75
C GLY A 179 5.96 -4.02 -22.59
N TYR A 180 7.01 -4.75 -22.18
CA TYR A 180 7.96 -4.27 -21.18
C TYR A 180 8.72 -3.04 -21.68
N ARG A 181 8.56 -1.92 -20.99
CA ARG A 181 9.23 -0.65 -21.29
C ARG A 181 9.82 -0.05 -20.03
N ASN A 182 10.88 0.72 -20.22
CA ASN A 182 11.26 1.75 -19.26
C ASN A 182 10.17 2.86 -19.25
N SER A 183 10.38 3.93 -18.48
CA SER A 183 9.49 5.10 -18.43
C SER A 183 8.96 5.55 -19.79
N THR A 184 7.64 5.77 -19.89
CA THR A 184 6.99 6.32 -21.08
C THR A 184 6.02 7.43 -20.73
N ARG A 185 6.01 8.48 -21.57
CA ARG A 185 5.09 9.62 -21.42
C ARG A 185 3.71 9.38 -22.03
N HIS A 186 3.49 8.29 -22.77
CA HIS A 186 2.22 7.99 -23.42
C HIS A 186 2.15 6.50 -23.73
N MET A 187 0.97 5.89 -23.54
CA MET A 187 0.77 4.46 -23.74
C MET A 187 0.04 4.14 -25.06
N GLY A 188 -0.31 5.17 -25.84
CA GLY A 188 -0.99 4.99 -27.12
C GLY A 188 -2.37 4.38 -26.95
N ALA A 189 -2.63 3.28 -27.65
CA ALA A 189 -3.89 2.54 -27.54
C ALA A 189 -4.14 1.99 -26.11
N MET A 190 -3.09 1.83 -25.31
CA MET A 190 -3.20 1.35 -23.92
C MET A 190 -3.52 2.44 -22.88
N ASN A 191 -3.72 3.70 -23.30
CA ASN A 191 -4.18 4.75 -22.39
C ASN A 191 -5.56 4.39 -21.82
N ASP A 192 -5.69 4.47 -20.50
CA ASP A 192 -6.96 4.23 -19.81
C ASP A 192 -7.52 2.82 -20.08
N GLN A 193 -6.63 1.83 -20.28
CA GLN A 193 -7.01 0.41 -20.47
C GLN A 193 -6.38 -0.53 -19.44
N THR A 194 -5.45 -0.05 -18.60
CA THR A 194 -4.67 -0.96 -17.75
C THR A 194 -5.53 -1.58 -16.65
N SER A 195 -5.57 -2.91 -16.61
CA SER A 195 -6.18 -3.70 -15.53
C SER A 195 -5.21 -4.65 -14.79
N SER A 196 -3.99 -4.86 -15.30
CA SER A 196 -2.89 -5.47 -14.53
C SER A 196 -1.51 -4.99 -15.00
N ILE A 197 -0.50 -5.15 -14.14
CA ILE A 197 0.86 -4.66 -14.40
C ILE A 197 1.89 -5.70 -13.92
N ARG A 198 2.97 -5.87 -14.68
CA ARG A 198 4.14 -6.67 -14.30
C ARG A 198 5.40 -5.84 -14.40
N TRP A 199 6.33 -6.08 -13.49
CA TRP A 199 7.68 -5.51 -13.54
C TRP A 199 8.72 -6.61 -13.61
N ARG A 200 9.78 -6.31 -14.35
CA ARG A 200 11.00 -7.09 -14.50
C ARG A 200 12.22 -6.22 -14.70
#